data_AF-A0A1V6TZF2-F1
#
_entry.id   AF-A0A1V6TZF2-F1
#
_cell.length_a   1.000
_cell.length_b   1.000
_cell.length_c   1.000
_cell.angle_alpha   90.00
_cell.angle_beta   90.00
_cell.angle_gamma   90.00
#
_symmetry.space_group_name_H-M   'P 1'
#
loop_
_entity.id
_entity.type
_entity.pdbx_description
1 polymer ?
#
loop_
_entity_poly.entity_id
_entity_poly.type
_entity_poly.pdbx_seq_one_letter_code
_entity_poly.pdbx_strand_id
1 'polypeptide(L)'
;MRQACFAFTGTEVIGMTFGEVSDPSNNVPRAVKQTFWRIFTFYILGILVLGMALPYDSENLLSAISSSTNASPFVVAIRNAGIKGLPDFTNASLLVFTLSAASSEDIYCASRSLYGLSRNRQAPAIFSKTAGRGIPIFATSVSAVFLALGFMNVGKSSSSVFDDLSTLVTVFAGLNWMAILISHIAFRNGPSGQRIALSGLSYVGFMQPYASCYATAVTMTALLFNGQLSSPNEVY
;
A
#
# COMPACT_ATOMS: atom_id res chain seq x y z
N MET A 1 -1.21 -8.03 -12.99
CA MET A 1 -1.30 -8.46 -11.58
C MET A 1 -0.54 -7.54 -10.64
N ARG A 2 0.77 -7.29 -10.86
CA ARG A 2 1.63 -6.43 -10.02
C ARG A 2 1.01 -5.07 -9.64
N GLN A 3 0.61 -4.29 -10.64
CA GLN A 3 0.04 -2.95 -10.44
C GLN A 3 -1.28 -2.97 -9.62
N ALA A 4 -2.07 -4.04 -9.75
CA ALA A 4 -3.28 -4.21 -8.94
C ALA A 4 -2.93 -4.50 -7.48
N CYS A 5 -1.97 -5.39 -7.22
CA CYS A 5 -1.51 -5.67 -5.86
C CYS A 5 -0.93 -4.43 -5.18
N PHE A 6 -0.13 -3.64 -5.90
CA PHE A 6 0.40 -2.37 -5.43
C PHE A 6 -0.72 -1.39 -4.99
N ALA A 7 -1.82 -1.30 -5.74
CA ALA A 7 -2.92 -0.39 -5.42
C ALA A 7 -3.70 -0.74 -4.13
N PHE A 8 -3.51 -1.95 -3.58
CA PHE A 8 -4.18 -2.42 -2.35
C PHE A 8 -3.26 -2.46 -1.11
N THR A 9 -2.00 -2.04 -1.24
CA THR A 9 -1.11 -1.90 -0.08
C THR A 9 -1.55 -0.72 0.81
N GLY A 10 -1.19 -0.74 2.10
CA GLY A 10 -1.44 0.36 3.03
C GLY A 10 -2.58 0.12 4.02
N THR A 11 -3.34 -0.96 3.88
CA THR A 11 -4.40 -1.30 4.85
C THR A 11 -3.83 -1.78 6.19
N GLU A 12 -2.58 -2.25 6.20
CA GLU A 12 -1.82 -2.65 7.39
C GLU A 12 -1.48 -1.48 8.34
N VAL A 13 -1.52 -0.24 7.84
CA VAL A 13 -1.13 0.96 8.61
C VAL A 13 -2.05 1.17 9.82
N ILE A 14 -3.32 0.75 9.72
CA ILE A 14 -4.27 0.76 10.84
C ILE A 14 -3.71 -0.02 12.03
N GLY A 15 -3.04 -1.15 11.77
CA GLY A 15 -2.42 -1.98 12.80
C GLY A 15 -1.25 -1.29 13.50
N MET A 16 -0.45 -0.51 12.78
CA MET A 16 0.64 0.26 13.39
C MET A 16 0.13 1.45 14.20
N THR A 17 -0.91 2.11 13.73
CA THR A 17 -1.51 3.25 14.44
C THR A 17 -2.36 2.85 15.65
N PHE A 18 -2.67 1.57 15.81
CA PHE A 18 -3.50 1.06 16.90
C PHE A 18 -3.05 1.57 18.29
N GLY A 19 -1.74 1.62 18.52
CA GLY A 19 -1.17 2.07 19.80
C GLY A 19 -1.24 3.58 20.03
N GLU A 20 -1.53 4.38 19.01
CA GLU A 20 -1.62 5.84 19.06
C GLU A 20 -3.08 6.34 18.98
N VAL A 21 -4.04 5.44 18.76
CA VAL A 21 -5.47 5.77 18.62
C VAL A 21 -6.12 5.97 19.99
N SER A 22 -6.88 7.06 20.13
CA SER A 22 -7.79 7.27 21.27
C SER A 22 -8.91 6.24 21.24
N ASP A 23 -9.22 5.58 22.35
CA ASP A 23 -10.24 4.51 22.43
C ASP A 23 -10.12 3.44 21.30
N PRO A 24 -9.07 2.61 21.36
CA PRO A 24 -8.82 1.59 20.33
C PRO A 24 -9.94 0.54 20.23
N SER A 25 -10.70 0.33 21.32
CA SER A 25 -11.75 -0.68 21.37
C SER A 25 -12.90 -0.41 20.38
N ASN A 26 -13.23 0.86 20.17
CA ASN A 26 -14.31 1.30 19.28
C ASN A 26 -13.79 1.82 17.93
N ASN A 27 -12.67 2.56 17.94
CA ASN A 27 -12.18 3.23 16.74
C ASN A 27 -11.51 2.27 15.74
N VAL A 28 -10.85 1.22 16.22
CA VAL A 28 -10.16 0.26 15.34
C VAL A 28 -11.15 -0.60 14.54
N PRO A 29 -12.19 -1.23 15.15
CA PRO A 29 -13.20 -1.95 14.37
C PRO A 29 -13.92 -1.04 13.36
N ARG A 30 -14.15 0.23 13.72
CA ARG A 30 -14.76 1.22 12.82
C ARG A 30 -13.86 1.53 11.62
N ALA A 31 -12.57 1.76 11.84
CA ALA A 31 -11.59 2.03 10.79
C ALA A 31 -11.44 0.85 9.82
N VAL A 32 -11.45 -0.39 10.34
CA VAL A 32 -11.42 -1.62 9.52
C VAL A 32 -12.66 -1.70 8.61
N LYS A 33 -13.87 -1.48 9.16
CA LYS A 33 -15.11 -1.47 8.37
C LYS A 33 -15.14 -0.36 7.33
N GLN A 34 -14.67 0.84 7.69
CA GLN A 34 -14.56 1.96 6.76
C GLN A 34 -13.59 1.65 5.61
N THR A 35 -12.48 0.97 5.90
CA THR A 35 -11.52 0.57 4.86
C THR A 35 -12.13 -0.42 3.87
N PHE A 36 -12.93 -1.38 4.35
CA PHE A 36 -13.67 -2.29 3.47
C PHE A 36 -14.63 -1.55 2.54
N TRP A 37 -15.48 -0.66 3.10
CA TRP A 37 -16.42 0.14 2.30
C TRP A 37 -15.72 1.10 1.36
N ARG A 38 -14.60 1.70 1.78
CA ARG A 38 -13.75 2.55 0.94
C ARG A 38 -13.27 1.81 -0.31
N ILE A 39 -12.73 0.61 -0.13
CA ILE A 39 -12.27 -0.23 -1.24
C ILE A 39 -13.44 -0.58 -2.16
N PHE A 40 -14.54 -1.08 -1.61
CA PHE A 40 -15.70 -1.46 -2.41
C PHE A 40 -16.25 -0.29 -3.24
N THR A 41 -16.48 0.86 -2.61
CA THR A 41 -17.07 2.02 -3.28
C THR A 41 -16.11 2.64 -4.28
N PHE A 42 -14.88 3.01 -3.89
CA PHE A 42 -14.01 3.78 -4.79
C PHE A 42 -13.34 2.93 -5.87
N TYR A 43 -12.98 1.67 -5.57
CA TYR A 43 -12.24 0.85 -6.52
C TYR A 43 -13.20 0.15 -7.47
N ILE A 44 -14.25 -0.50 -6.95
CA ILE A 44 -15.18 -1.27 -7.81
C ILE A 44 -16.09 -0.34 -8.60
N LEU A 45 -16.77 0.62 -7.93
CA LEU A 45 -17.65 1.53 -8.64
C LEU A 45 -16.85 2.50 -9.53
N GLY A 46 -15.66 2.92 -9.09
CA GLY A 46 -14.79 3.78 -9.89
C GLY A 46 -14.41 3.12 -11.21
N ILE A 47 -13.99 1.85 -11.18
CA ILE A 47 -13.67 1.07 -12.39
C ILE A 47 -14.92 0.85 -13.24
N LEU A 48 -16.08 0.57 -12.63
CA LEU A 48 -17.33 0.37 -13.35
C LEU A 48 -17.76 1.63 -14.11
N VAL A 49 -17.76 2.79 -13.45
CA VAL A 49 -18.10 4.07 -14.08
C VAL A 49 -17.11 4.41 -15.19
N LEU A 50 -15.81 4.19 -14.94
CA LEU A 50 -14.77 4.41 -15.94
C LEU A 50 -14.95 3.50 -17.16
N GLY A 51 -15.27 2.22 -16.95
CA GLY A 51 -15.51 1.24 -18.02
C GLY A 51 -16.79 1.53 -18.81
N MET A 52 -17.79 2.18 -18.21
CA MET A 52 -18.96 2.67 -18.94
C MET A 52 -18.67 3.97 -19.72
N ALA A 53 -17.74 4.79 -19.24
CA ALA A 53 -17.43 6.10 -19.83
C ALA A 53 -16.38 6.04 -20.95
N LEU A 54 -15.50 5.04 -20.96
CA LEU A 54 -14.43 4.90 -21.93
C LEU A 54 -14.55 3.62 -22.77
N PRO A 55 -14.59 3.73 -24.11
CA PRO A 55 -14.44 2.59 -24.99
C PRO A 55 -13.05 1.95 -24.80
N TYR A 56 -13.01 0.62 -24.73
CA TYR A 56 -11.76 -0.14 -24.55
C TYR A 56 -10.79 0.01 -25.74
N ASP A 57 -11.31 0.40 -26.90
CA ASP A 57 -10.64 0.57 -28.19
C ASP A 57 -10.24 2.02 -28.50
N SER A 58 -10.48 2.96 -27.59
CA SER A 58 -10.16 4.37 -27.83
C SER A 58 -8.64 4.61 -27.92
N GLU A 59 -8.17 5.19 -29.04
CA GLU A 59 -6.77 5.56 -29.25
C GLU A 59 -6.24 6.51 -28.16
N ASN A 60 -7.09 7.36 -27.59
CA ASN A 60 -6.72 8.24 -26.47
C ASN A 60 -6.43 7.47 -25.18
N LEU A 61 -7.10 6.33 -24.95
CA LEU A 61 -6.83 5.45 -23.80
C LEU A 61 -5.59 4.59 -24.09
N LEU A 62 -5.48 4.03 -25.29
CA LEU A 62 -4.33 3.22 -25.70
C LEU A 62 -3.03 4.04 -25.72
N SER A 63 -3.08 5.28 -26.21
CA SER A 63 -1.94 6.20 -26.17
C SER A 63 -1.63 6.68 -24.75
N ALA A 64 -2.63 6.88 -23.88
CA ALA A 64 -2.39 7.17 -22.46
C ALA A 64 -1.76 6.01 -21.68
N ILE A 65 -2.04 4.76 -22.09
CA ILE A 65 -1.46 3.54 -21.51
C ILE A 65 -0.05 3.26 -22.08
N SER A 66 0.20 3.55 -23.36
CA SER A 66 1.45 3.21 -24.06
C SER A 66 2.48 4.34 -24.12
N SER A 67 2.06 5.60 -24.17
CA SER A 67 2.98 6.74 -24.13
C SER A 67 3.36 7.02 -22.69
N SER A 68 4.65 7.27 -22.45
CA SER A 68 5.27 7.50 -21.14
C SER A 68 4.77 8.76 -20.40
N THR A 69 3.67 9.35 -20.86
CA THR A 69 2.87 10.36 -20.18
C THR A 69 1.71 9.63 -19.53
N ASN A 70 1.91 9.09 -18.32
CA ASN A 70 0.93 8.40 -17.47
C ASN A 70 -0.34 9.24 -17.24
N ALA A 71 -1.18 9.42 -18.25
CA ALA A 71 -2.44 10.11 -18.13
C ALA A 71 -3.40 9.15 -17.43
N SER A 72 -3.76 9.48 -16.18
CA SER A 72 -4.75 8.73 -15.42
C SER A 72 -6.00 8.51 -16.28
N PRO A 73 -6.54 7.28 -16.39
CA PRO A 73 -7.74 7.01 -17.18
C PRO A 73 -8.92 7.92 -16.82
N PHE A 74 -9.03 8.34 -15.56
CA PHE A 74 -10.02 9.32 -15.13
C PHE A 74 -9.83 10.69 -15.80
N VAL A 75 -8.59 11.13 -15.98
CA VAL A 75 -8.24 12.38 -16.67
C VAL A 75 -8.56 12.25 -18.17
N VAL A 76 -8.29 11.09 -18.77
CA VAL A 76 -8.65 10.80 -20.17
C VAL A 76 -10.17 10.84 -20.37
N ALA A 77 -10.95 10.23 -19.46
CA ALA A 77 -12.41 10.27 -19.50
C ALA A 77 -12.95 11.71 -19.43
N ILE A 78 -12.40 12.54 -18.53
CA ILE A 78 -12.81 13.94 -18.39
C ILE A 78 -12.44 14.77 -19.64
N ARG A 79 -11.27 14.51 -20.23
CA ARG A 79 -10.86 15.15 -21.48
C ARG A 79 -11.78 14.77 -22.64
N ASN A 80 -12.14 13.50 -22.77
CA ASN A 80 -13.09 13.03 -23.77
C ASN A 80 -14.49 13.61 -23.57
N ALA A 81 -14.90 13.87 -22.32
CA ALA A 81 -16.16 14.55 -22.00
C ALA A 81 -16.15 16.06 -22.33
N GLY A 82 -15.01 16.64 -22.75
CA GLY A 82 -14.90 18.05 -23.16
C GLY A 82 -14.97 19.06 -22.02
N ILE A 83 -14.88 18.62 -20.76
CA ILE A 83 -14.97 19.51 -19.58
C ILE A 83 -13.64 20.24 -19.39
N LYS A 84 -13.64 21.56 -19.56
CA LYS A 84 -12.44 22.40 -19.42
C LYS A 84 -12.09 22.61 -17.94
N GLY A 85 -10.81 22.66 -17.59
CA GLY A 85 -10.28 22.91 -16.25
C GLY A 85 -10.36 21.74 -15.26
N LEU A 86 -11.32 20.82 -15.43
CA LEU A 86 -11.44 19.63 -14.59
C LEU A 86 -10.25 18.66 -14.70
N PRO A 87 -9.62 18.42 -15.88
CA PRO A 87 -8.42 17.59 -15.99
C PRO A 87 -7.25 18.08 -15.11
N ASP A 88 -7.02 19.40 -15.07
CA ASP A 88 -5.92 19.99 -14.32
C ASP A 88 -6.18 19.93 -12.81
N PHE A 89 -7.44 20.16 -12.40
CA PHE A 89 -7.87 19.96 -11.02
C PHE A 89 -7.69 18.51 -10.55
N THR A 90 -8.05 17.54 -11.39
CA THR A 90 -7.84 16.11 -11.08
C THR A 90 -6.36 15.78 -10.96
N ASN A 91 -5.52 16.28 -11.87
CA ASN A 91 -4.06 16.10 -11.78
C ASN A 91 -3.46 16.72 -10.51
N ALA A 92 -3.87 17.94 -10.17
CA ALA A 92 -3.44 18.59 -8.92
C ALA A 92 -3.87 17.78 -7.68
N SER A 93 -5.10 17.27 -7.68
CA SER A 93 -5.63 16.43 -6.61
C SER A 93 -4.85 15.12 -6.47
N LEU A 94 -4.51 14.47 -7.59
CA LEU A 94 -3.66 13.28 -7.61
C LEU A 94 -2.27 13.58 -7.03
N LEU A 95 -1.68 14.73 -7.36
CA LEU A 95 -0.39 15.13 -6.81
C LEU A 95 -0.44 15.32 -5.28
N VAL A 96 -1.47 15.99 -4.77
CA VAL A 96 -1.68 16.15 -3.33
C VAL A 96 -1.87 14.78 -2.64
N PHE A 97 -2.65 13.89 -3.25
CA PHE A 97 -2.85 12.53 -2.76
C PHE A 97 -1.53 11.75 -2.69
N THR A 98 -0.74 11.75 -3.76
CA THR A 98 0.55 11.06 -3.82
C THR A 98 1.55 11.62 -2.81
N LEU A 99 1.62 12.95 -2.64
CA LEU A 99 2.49 13.57 -1.63
C LEU A 99 2.07 13.20 -0.21
N SER A 100 0.77 13.14 0.06
CA SER A 100 0.24 12.73 1.36
C SER A 100 0.58 11.27 1.67
N ALA A 101 0.42 10.37 0.70
CA ALA A 101 0.78 8.96 0.86
C ALA A 101 2.29 8.81 1.13
N ALA A 102 3.14 9.40 0.28
CA ALA A 102 4.58 9.31 0.46
C ALA A 102 5.07 9.88 1.81
N SER A 103 4.51 11.01 2.25
CA SER A 103 5.00 11.70 3.44
C SER A 103 4.38 11.17 4.73
N SER A 104 3.05 11.04 4.77
CA SER A 104 2.30 10.73 5.99
C SER A 104 2.12 9.24 6.20
N GLU A 105 2.15 8.43 5.15
CA GLU A 105 2.02 6.98 5.23
C GLU A 105 3.39 6.33 5.24
N ASP A 106 4.15 6.40 4.14
CA ASP A 106 5.37 5.59 3.97
C ASP A 106 6.49 5.98 4.94
N ILE A 107 6.83 7.28 5.03
CA ILE A 107 7.89 7.75 5.94
C ILE A 107 7.49 7.54 7.40
N TYR A 108 6.22 7.73 7.74
CA TYR A 108 5.71 7.47 9.09
C TYR A 108 5.84 5.98 9.43
N CYS A 109 5.35 5.10 8.56
CA CYS A 109 5.39 3.65 8.72
C CYS A 109 6.82 3.13 8.87
N ALA A 110 7.71 3.55 7.96
CA ALA A 110 9.12 3.15 7.97
C ALA A 110 9.84 3.61 9.25
N SER A 111 9.65 4.87 9.64
CA SER A 111 10.32 5.43 10.82
C SER A 111 9.86 4.80 12.13
N ARG A 112 8.57 4.47 12.26
CA ARG A 112 7.99 3.81 13.46
C ARG A 112 8.38 2.35 13.55
N SER A 113 8.43 1.66 12.41
CA SER A 113 8.94 0.29 12.34
C SER A 113 10.41 0.22 12.77
N LEU A 114 11.26 1.10 12.24
CA LEU A 114 12.68 1.15 12.58
C LEU A 114 12.92 1.59 14.04
N TYR A 115 12.12 2.53 14.55
CA TYR A 115 12.12 2.90 15.97
C TYR A 115 11.76 1.70 16.86
N GLY A 116 10.69 0.95 16.54
CA GLY A 116 10.29 -0.24 17.29
C GLY A 116 11.38 -1.32 17.33
N LEU A 117 12.01 -1.60 16.18
CA LEU A 117 13.14 -2.53 16.09
C LEU A 117 14.31 -2.08 16.98
N SER A 118 14.63 -0.79 16.99
CA SER A 118 15.73 -0.26 17.81
C SER A 118 15.45 -0.35 19.31
N ARG A 119 14.19 -0.16 19.73
CA ARG A 119 13.76 -0.33 21.12
C ARG A 119 13.88 -1.77 21.59
N ASN A 120 13.67 -2.73 20.68
CA ASN A 120 13.84 -4.16 20.92
C ASN A 120 15.29 -4.66 20.76
N ARG A 121 16.27 -3.75 20.59
CA ARG A 121 17.68 -4.07 20.33
C ARG A 121 17.92 -4.91 19.07
N GLN A 122 16.98 -4.87 18.12
CA GLN A 122 17.08 -5.52 16.81
C GLN A 122 17.62 -4.59 15.71
N ALA A 123 17.67 -3.29 15.99
CA ALA A 123 18.31 -2.28 15.14
C ALA A 123 19.23 -1.38 15.98
N PRO A 124 20.17 -0.65 15.35
CA PRO A 124 21.08 0.26 16.05
C PRO A 124 20.34 1.24 16.97
N ALA A 125 20.85 1.41 18.19
CA ALA A 125 20.22 2.24 19.22
C ALA A 125 20.07 3.73 18.82
N ILE A 126 20.81 4.20 17.81
CA ILE A 126 20.68 5.56 17.28
C ILE A 126 19.26 5.86 16.79
N PHE A 127 18.55 4.86 16.25
CA PHE A 127 17.18 5.02 15.75
C PHE A 127 16.13 5.12 16.87
N SER A 128 16.52 4.83 18.11
CA SER A 128 15.64 5.01 19.28
C SER A 128 15.62 6.45 19.80
N LYS A 129 16.49 7.34 19.28
CA LYS A 129 16.53 8.75 19.69
C LYS A 129 15.37 9.52 19.06
N THR A 130 14.58 10.15 19.92
CA THR A 130 13.42 10.98 19.53
C THR A 130 13.66 12.45 19.81
N ALA A 131 13.02 13.31 19.00
CA ALA A 131 12.89 14.74 19.25
C ALA A 131 11.92 15.01 20.40
N GLY A 132 11.82 16.27 20.84
CA GLY A 132 10.91 16.69 21.92
C GLY A 132 9.42 16.35 21.71
N ARG A 133 8.97 16.11 20.47
CA ARG A 133 7.58 15.67 20.16
C ARG A 133 7.44 14.16 19.92
N GLY A 134 8.42 13.35 20.32
CA GLY A 134 8.38 11.88 20.13
C GLY A 134 8.65 11.41 18.70
N ILE A 135 9.23 12.27 17.86
CA ILE A 135 9.53 11.98 16.45
C ILE A 135 10.94 11.37 16.35
N PRO A 136 11.13 10.15 15.83
CA PRO A 136 12.43 9.49 15.72
C PRO A 136 13.22 10.06 14.53
N ILE A 137 13.91 11.19 14.74
CA ILE A 137 14.55 11.98 13.66
C ILE A 137 15.47 11.11 12.81
N PHE A 138 16.35 10.33 13.41
CA PHE A 138 17.31 9.51 12.66
C PHE A 138 16.63 8.43 11.80
N ALA A 139 15.55 7.84 12.31
CA ALA A 139 14.78 6.86 11.54
C ALA A 139 14.06 7.53 10.37
N THR A 140 13.43 8.69 10.61
CA THR A 140 12.79 9.51 9.57
C THR A 140 13.79 9.97 8.50
N SER A 141 14.98 10.42 8.90
CA SER A 141 16.02 10.85 7.96
C SER A 141 16.49 9.71 7.06
N VAL A 142 16.72 8.52 7.61
CA VAL A 142 17.10 7.35 6.80
C VAL A 142 15.99 6.96 5.84
N SER A 143 14.72 6.97 6.28
CA SER A 143 13.58 6.72 5.38
C SER A 143 13.52 7.75 4.24
N ALA A 144 13.77 9.03 4.52
CA ALA A 144 13.75 10.09 3.52
C ALA A 144 14.88 9.97 2.49
N VAL A 145 16.04 9.39 2.82
CA VAL A 145 17.14 9.17 1.86
C VAL A 145 16.68 8.30 0.69
N PHE A 146 15.78 7.33 0.91
CA PHE A 146 15.25 6.48 -0.16
C PHE A 146 14.41 7.23 -1.18
N LEU A 147 13.89 8.43 -0.87
CA LEU A 147 13.22 9.27 -1.86
C LEU A 147 14.17 9.70 -2.98
N ALA A 148 15.48 9.76 -2.72
CA ALA A 148 16.49 10.06 -3.73
C ALA A 148 16.54 9.02 -4.86
N LEU A 149 16.00 7.80 -4.65
CA LEU A 149 15.85 6.82 -5.73
C LEU A 149 14.93 7.33 -6.86
N GLY A 150 14.05 8.29 -6.59
CA GLY A 150 13.26 8.95 -7.64
C GLY A 150 14.12 9.66 -8.69
N PHE A 151 15.34 10.09 -8.35
CA PHE A 151 16.27 10.69 -9.30
C PHE A 151 16.82 9.71 -10.35
N MET A 152 16.56 8.40 -10.22
CA MET A 152 16.86 7.43 -11.28
C MET A 152 16.17 7.77 -12.61
N ASN A 153 15.09 8.55 -12.57
CA ASN A 153 14.40 9.06 -13.75
C ASN A 153 15.25 10.03 -14.61
N VAL A 154 16.39 10.50 -14.12
CA VAL A 154 17.33 11.29 -14.93
C VAL A 154 18.05 10.41 -15.97
N GLY A 155 18.26 9.12 -15.66
CA GLY A 155 18.99 8.19 -16.53
C GLY A 155 18.14 7.14 -17.25
N LYS A 156 16.88 6.94 -16.84
CA LYS A 156 15.90 6.01 -17.43
C LYS A 156 14.55 6.72 -17.60
N SER A 157 13.65 6.19 -18.41
CA SER A 157 12.29 6.74 -18.53
C SER A 157 11.49 6.63 -17.23
N SER A 158 10.59 7.59 -16.98
CA SER A 158 9.75 7.64 -15.78
C SER A 158 8.93 6.37 -15.59
N SER A 159 8.40 5.82 -16.69
CA SER A 159 7.61 4.59 -16.66
C SER A 159 8.44 3.38 -16.26
N SER A 160 9.65 3.23 -16.80
CA SER A 160 10.54 2.12 -16.45
C SER A 160 10.97 2.18 -14.99
N VAL A 161 11.33 3.35 -14.47
CA VAL A 161 11.69 3.51 -13.06
C VAL A 161 10.50 3.21 -12.14
N PHE A 162 9.30 3.67 -12.52
CA PHE A 162 8.09 3.38 -11.77
C PHE A 162 7.74 1.89 -11.76
N ASP A 163 7.85 1.20 -12.89
CA ASP A 163 7.59 -0.24 -12.98
C ASP A 163 8.61 -1.06 -12.18
N ASP A 164 9.90 -0.68 -12.23
CA ASP A 164 10.97 -1.30 -11.43
C ASP A 164 10.67 -1.15 -9.92
N LEU A 165 10.38 0.08 -9.46
CA LEU A 165 10.13 0.38 -8.04
C LEU A 165 8.81 -0.20 -7.53
N SER A 166 7.73 -0.09 -8.31
CA SER A 166 6.42 -0.63 -7.93
C SER A 166 6.43 -2.16 -7.85
N THR A 167 7.20 -2.84 -8.73
CA THR A 167 7.41 -4.28 -8.65
C THR A 167 8.15 -4.65 -7.35
N LEU A 168 9.21 -3.91 -7.01
CA LEU A 168 9.96 -4.12 -5.78
C LEU A 168 9.08 -3.95 -4.53
N VAL A 169 8.31 -2.86 -4.47
CA VAL A 169 7.37 -2.59 -3.36
C VAL A 169 6.30 -3.68 -3.27
N THR A 170 5.76 -4.14 -4.40
CA THR A 170 4.75 -5.21 -4.42
C THR A 170 5.27 -6.50 -3.78
N VAL A 171 6.53 -6.87 -4.05
CA VAL A 171 7.16 -8.06 -3.44
C VAL A 171 7.33 -7.87 -1.93
N PHE A 172 7.87 -6.74 -1.48
CA PHE A 172 8.04 -6.48 -0.05
C PHE A 172 6.71 -6.40 0.69
N ALA A 173 5.68 -5.79 0.10
CA ALA A 173 4.35 -5.77 0.67
C ALA A 173 3.78 -7.19 0.81
N GLY A 174 3.94 -8.05 -0.20
CA GLY A 174 3.52 -9.44 -0.09
C GLY A 174 4.26 -10.19 1.03
N LEU A 175 5.58 -9.99 1.18
CA LEU A 175 6.36 -10.56 2.29
C LEU A 175 5.84 -10.06 3.66
N ASN A 176 5.54 -8.77 3.77
CA ASN A 176 4.97 -8.16 4.97
C ASN A 176 3.62 -8.80 5.33
N TRP A 177 2.73 -8.96 4.35
CA TRP A 177 1.44 -9.61 4.55
C TRP A 177 1.57 -11.08 4.97
N MET A 178 2.52 -11.82 4.40
CA MET A 178 2.80 -13.19 4.87
C MET A 178 3.27 -13.19 6.33
N ALA A 179 4.16 -12.28 6.71
CA ALA A 179 4.64 -12.18 8.09
C ALA A 179 3.47 -11.87 9.06
N ILE A 180 2.57 -10.96 8.70
CA ILE A 180 1.37 -10.63 9.48
C ILE A 180 0.46 -11.86 9.61
N LEU A 181 0.17 -12.56 8.51
CA LEU A 181 -0.74 -13.71 8.51
C LEU A 181 -0.19 -14.89 9.31
N ILE A 182 1.10 -15.21 9.14
CA ILE A 182 1.78 -16.26 9.91
C ILE A 182 1.80 -15.89 11.40
N SER A 183 2.09 -14.64 11.74
CA SER A 183 2.05 -14.15 13.13
C SER A 183 0.65 -14.29 13.73
N HIS A 184 -0.40 -13.99 12.96
CA HIS A 184 -1.79 -14.16 13.39
C HIS A 184 -2.16 -15.64 13.60
N ILE A 185 -1.72 -16.55 12.74
CA ILE A 185 -1.91 -18.00 12.92
C ILE A 185 -1.16 -18.49 14.17
N ALA A 186 0.09 -18.06 14.36
CA ALA A 186 0.88 -18.39 15.54
C ALA A 186 0.25 -17.86 16.84
N PHE A 187 -0.26 -16.62 16.82
CA PHE A 187 -0.99 -16.01 17.93
C PHE A 187 -2.21 -16.86 18.33
N ARG A 188 -2.98 -17.36 17.37
CA ARG A 188 -4.13 -18.24 17.63
C ARG A 188 -3.74 -19.63 18.14
N ASN A 189 -2.64 -20.17 17.63
CA ASN A 189 -2.17 -21.52 17.98
C ASN A 189 -1.30 -21.56 19.25
N GLY A 190 -0.97 -20.41 19.85
CA GLY A 190 -0.07 -20.28 20.99
C GLY A 190 -0.48 -21.09 22.24
N PRO A 191 0.42 -21.26 23.23
CA PRO A 191 0.18 -22.07 24.42
C PRO A 191 -1.05 -21.62 25.21
N SER A 192 -1.80 -22.57 25.78
CA SER A 192 -3.10 -22.33 26.44
C SER A 192 -3.08 -21.24 27.53
N GLY A 193 -1.93 -20.99 28.17
CA GLY A 193 -1.78 -19.94 29.20
C GLY A 193 -1.72 -18.50 28.68
N GLN A 194 -1.51 -18.28 27.38
CA GLN A 194 -1.49 -16.95 26.73
C GLN A 194 -2.65 -16.75 25.75
N ARG A 195 -3.57 -17.72 25.65
CA ARG A 195 -4.73 -17.64 24.74
C ARG A 195 -5.75 -16.64 25.27
N ILE A 196 -5.88 -15.52 24.57
CA ILE A 196 -6.99 -14.59 24.77
C ILE A 196 -8.23 -15.23 24.13
N ALA A 197 -9.32 -15.36 24.89
CA ALA A 197 -10.59 -15.85 24.35
C ALA A 197 -11.07 -14.95 23.21
N LEU A 198 -11.68 -15.54 22.17
CA LEU A 198 -12.20 -14.79 21.02
C LEU A 198 -13.25 -13.74 21.43
N SER A 199 -13.99 -13.99 22.51
CA SER A 199 -14.95 -13.05 23.11
C SER A 199 -14.29 -11.84 23.77
N GLY A 200 -13.00 -11.91 24.08
CA GLY A 200 -12.21 -10.80 24.63
C GLY A 200 -11.61 -9.88 23.57
N LEU A 201 -11.76 -10.20 22.28
CA LEU A 201 -11.24 -9.37 21.18
C LEU A 201 -12.31 -8.38 20.71
N SER A 202 -11.92 -7.11 20.57
CA SER A 202 -12.81 -6.05 20.05
C SER A 202 -13.24 -6.28 18.60
N TYR A 203 -12.52 -7.11 17.85
CA TYR A 203 -12.85 -7.46 16.48
C TYR A 203 -12.41 -8.89 16.14
N VAL A 204 -13.29 -9.65 15.49
CA VAL A 204 -12.99 -10.96 14.93
C VAL A 204 -13.44 -10.97 13.47
N GLY A 205 -12.52 -11.29 12.56
CA GLY A 205 -12.81 -11.38 11.13
C GLY A 205 -13.71 -12.56 10.79
N PHE A 206 -14.43 -12.45 9.67
CA PHE A 206 -15.26 -13.52 9.14
C PHE A 206 -14.42 -14.76 8.77
N MET A 207 -14.94 -15.97 9.03
CA MET A 207 -14.31 -17.26 8.70
C MET A 207 -12.91 -17.53 9.30
N GLN A 208 -12.55 -16.87 10.39
CA GLN A 208 -11.28 -17.11 11.05
C GLN A 208 -11.29 -18.44 11.84
N PRO A 209 -10.27 -19.33 11.74
CA PRO A 209 -8.93 -19.09 11.18
C PRO A 209 -8.75 -19.49 9.70
N TYR A 210 -9.72 -20.16 9.08
CA TYR A 210 -9.61 -20.64 7.69
C TYR A 210 -9.30 -19.51 6.70
N ALA A 211 -9.88 -18.34 6.92
CA ALA A 211 -9.58 -17.13 6.13
C ALA A 211 -8.09 -16.74 6.17
N SER A 212 -7.42 -16.88 7.32
CA SER A 212 -5.98 -16.57 7.44
C SER A 212 -5.13 -17.60 6.69
N CYS A 213 -5.46 -18.89 6.79
CA CYS A 213 -4.75 -19.94 6.05
C CYS A 213 -4.91 -19.77 4.54
N TYR A 214 -6.14 -19.50 4.08
CA TYR A 214 -6.43 -19.23 2.68
C TYR A 214 -5.67 -17.99 2.17
N ALA A 215 -5.74 -16.87 2.90
CA ALA A 215 -5.03 -15.65 2.53
C ALA A 215 -3.51 -15.85 2.46
N THR A 216 -2.95 -16.69 3.35
CA THR A 216 -1.52 -17.03 3.35
C THR A 216 -1.16 -17.79 2.07
N ALA A 217 -1.94 -18.81 1.71
CA ALA A 217 -1.72 -19.59 0.50
C ALA A 217 -1.83 -18.73 -0.78
N VAL A 218 -2.83 -17.85 -0.86
CA VAL A 218 -3.00 -16.93 -1.99
C VAL A 218 -1.83 -15.95 -2.10
N THR A 219 -1.40 -15.36 -0.98
CA THR A 219 -0.27 -14.41 -0.96
C THR A 219 1.03 -15.10 -1.36
N MET A 220 1.28 -16.31 -0.87
CA MET A 220 2.45 -17.11 -1.25
C MET A 220 2.46 -17.42 -2.75
N THR A 221 1.30 -17.84 -3.28
CA THR A 221 1.14 -18.12 -4.72
C THR A 221 1.39 -16.86 -5.54
N ALA A 222 0.81 -15.73 -5.16
CA ALA A 222 1.02 -14.44 -5.83
C ALA A 222 2.50 -14.04 -5.83
N LEU A 223 3.23 -14.21 -4.72
CA LEU A 223 4.65 -13.89 -4.64
C LEU A 223 5.52 -14.76 -5.55
N LEU A 224 5.25 -16.07 -5.61
CA LEU A 224 5.99 -16.99 -6.48
C LEU A 224 5.85 -16.60 -7.96
N PHE A 225 4.65 -16.23 -8.40
CA PHE A 225 4.40 -15.82 -9.78
C PHE A 225 4.86 -14.39 -10.09
N ASN A 226 5.01 -13.52 -9.07
CA ASN A 226 5.53 -12.17 -9.27
C ASN A 226 7.00 -12.17 -9.73
N GLY A 227 7.83 -13.08 -9.20
CA GLY A 227 9.26 -13.18 -9.55
C GLY A 227 9.54 -13.81 -10.92
N GLN A 228 8.73 -14.77 -11.35
CA GLN A 228 8.96 -15.57 -12.57
C GLN A 228 8.67 -14.81 -13.88
N LEU A 229 7.94 -13.69 -13.82
CA LEU A 229 7.67 -12.82 -14.98
C LEU A 229 8.74 -11.72 -15.14
N SER A 230 9.95 -11.93 -14.62
CA SER A 230 11.11 -11.03 -14.76
C SER A 230 12.16 -11.66 -15.69
N SER A 231 11.71 -12.44 -16.68
CA SER A 231 12.55 -12.86 -17.80
C SER A 231 12.91 -11.60 -18.61
N PRO A 232 14.20 -11.31 -18.85
CA PRO A 232 14.66 -10.08 -19.52
C PRO A 232 14.51 -10.14 -21.04
N ASN A 233 13.42 -10.70 -21.57
CA ASN A 233 13.15 -10.76 -23.00
C ASN A 233 11.67 -10.48 -23.26
N GLU A 234 11.34 -9.20 -23.43
CA GLU A 234 10.34 -8.74 -24.42
C GLU A 234 10.43 -7.21 -24.49
N VAL A 235 11.50 -6.75 -25.15
CA VAL A 235 11.45 -5.52 -25.93
C VAL A 235 10.60 -5.85 -27.14
N TYR A 236 9.36 -5.37 -27.21
CA TYR A 236 8.68 -4.90 -28.43
C TYR A 236 7.56 -3.94 -28.05
#